data_AF-A0A7S2HRP9-F1
#
_entry.id   AF-A0A7S2HRP9-F1
#
_cell.length_a   1.000
_cell.length_b   1.000
_cell.length_c   1.000
_cell.angle_alpha   90.00
_cell.angle_beta   90.00
_cell.angle_gamma   90.00
#
_symmetry.space_group_name_H-M   'P 1'
#
loop_
_entity.id
_entity.type
_entity.pdbx_description
1 polymer ?
#
loop_
_entity_poly.entity_id
_entity_poly.type
_entity_poly.pdbx_seq_one_letter_code
_entity_poly.pdbx_strand_id
1 'polypeptide(L)'
;TIQLTLLVLQVTAVSAVLGSLADVGRNSQSMVTIIPTAGITLLIVMAMFRAAVVSDRCDRVPSLINSMSFGKDMDLERQYVVEHIKNTQAGFYVFDVRVSSHIVLSFTYSCIVAVFALMTRVI
;
A
#
# COMPACT_ATOMS: atom_id res chain seq x y z
N THR A 1 -10.21 -4.97 -11.67
CA THR A 1 -8.91 -5.54 -12.11
C THR A 1 -7.74 -5.06 -11.26
N ILE A 2 -7.55 -3.75 -11.06
CA ILE A 2 -6.39 -3.23 -10.28
C ILE A 2 -6.42 -3.65 -8.79
N GLN A 3 -7.60 -3.72 -8.17
CA GLN A 3 -7.73 -4.19 -6.79
C GLN A 3 -7.23 -5.63 -6.62
N LEU A 4 -7.55 -6.50 -7.60
CA LEU A 4 -7.15 -7.90 -7.61
C LEU A 4 -5.64 -8.04 -7.81
N THR A 5 -5.02 -7.17 -8.64
CA THR A 5 -3.55 -7.14 -8.76
C THR A 5 -2.86 -6.69 -7.49
N LEU A 6 -3.41 -5.71 -6.76
CA LEU A 6 -2.86 -5.28 -5.47
C LEU A 6 -2.98 -6.41 -4.44
N LEU A 7 -4.12 -7.09 -4.40
CA LEU A 7 -4.32 -8.25 -3.54
C LEU A 7 -3.31 -9.37 -3.85
N VAL A 8 -3.19 -9.76 -5.12
CA VAL A 8 -2.23 -10.80 -5.55
C VAL A 8 -0.81 -10.39 -5.17
N LEU A 9 -0.45 -9.12 -5.31
CA LEU A 9 0.86 -8.62 -4.94
C LEU A 9 1.11 -8.72 -3.42
N GLN A 10 0.12 -8.38 -2.59
CA GLN A 10 0.21 -8.52 -1.13
C GLN A 10 0.32 -9.99 -0.71
N VAL A 11 -0.52 -10.86 -1.26
CA VAL A 11 -0.49 -12.30 -0.98
C VAL A 11 0.86 -12.89 -1.39
N THR A 12 1.39 -12.50 -2.55
CA THR A 12 2.69 -12.96 -3.06
C THR A 12 3.83 -12.51 -2.14
N ALA A 13 3.81 -11.27 -1.64
CA ALA A 13 4.81 -10.79 -0.69
C ALA A 13 4.77 -11.58 0.62
N VAL A 14 3.58 -11.82 1.17
CA VAL A 14 3.42 -12.59 2.41
C VAL A 14 3.87 -14.03 2.22
N SER A 15 3.45 -14.68 1.12
CA SER A 15 3.86 -16.05 0.82
C SER A 15 5.36 -16.18 0.58
N ALA A 16 5.97 -15.19 -0.09
CA ALA A 16 7.42 -15.17 -0.30
C ALA A 16 8.17 -15.05 1.02
N VAL A 17 7.73 -14.16 1.92
CA VAL A 17 8.33 -13.99 3.24
C VAL A 17 8.19 -15.26 4.09
N LEU A 18 7.00 -15.85 4.15
CA LEU A 18 6.76 -17.09 4.89
C LEU A 18 7.54 -18.27 4.32
N GLY A 19 7.62 -18.37 2.99
CA GLY A 19 8.40 -19.38 2.30
C GLY A 19 9.89 -19.28 2.61
N SER A 20 10.46 -18.06 2.56
CA SER A 20 11.86 -17.83 2.93
C SER A 20 12.15 -18.19 4.38
N LEU A 21 11.23 -17.85 5.31
CA LEU A 21 11.38 -18.21 6.73
C LEU A 21 11.33 -19.73 6.97
N ALA A 22 10.43 -20.43 6.28
CA ALA A 22 10.33 -21.89 6.36
C ALA A 22 11.59 -22.58 5.80
N ASP A 23 12.21 -22.00 4.78
CA ASP A 23 13.47 -22.49 4.20
C ASP A 23 14.65 -22.30 5.18
N VAL A 24 14.74 -21.14 5.84
CA VAL A 24 15.75 -20.86 6.89
C VAL A 24 15.70 -21.89 8.01
N GLY A 25 14.49 -22.24 8.49
CA GLY A 25 14.32 -23.20 9.59
C GLY A 25 14.65 -24.65 9.20
N ARG A 26 14.68 -24.98 7.90
CA ARG A 26 14.82 -26.35 7.40
C ARG A 26 16.19 -26.66 6.80
N ASN A 27 16.92 -25.67 6.28
CA ASN A 27 18.19 -25.91 5.58
C ASN A 27 19.19 -24.73 5.70
N SER A 28 20.47 -25.02 5.99
CA SER A 28 21.53 -23.99 6.17
C SER A 28 22.03 -23.31 4.88
N GLN A 29 21.55 -23.68 3.69
CA GLN A 29 21.92 -23.03 2.41
C GLN A 29 21.15 -21.72 2.11
N SER A 30 20.48 -21.17 3.12
CA SER A 30 19.47 -20.11 2.99
C SER A 30 19.97 -18.76 2.46
N MET A 31 21.27 -18.46 2.49
CA MET A 31 21.78 -17.14 2.04
C MET A 31 21.52 -16.86 0.55
N VAL A 32 21.51 -17.88 -0.31
CA VAL A 32 21.30 -17.71 -1.75
C VAL A 32 19.82 -17.44 -2.08
N THR A 33 18.89 -17.96 -1.28
CA THR A 33 17.44 -17.77 -1.46
C THR A 33 16.91 -16.49 -0.78
N ILE A 34 17.57 -16.00 0.27
CA ILE A 34 17.16 -14.77 0.99
C ILE A 34 17.35 -13.52 0.15
N ILE A 35 18.45 -13.40 -0.60
CA ILE A 35 18.77 -12.18 -1.38
C ILE A 35 17.69 -11.88 -2.45
N PRO A 36 17.32 -12.81 -3.34
CA PRO A 36 16.30 -12.54 -4.36
C PRO A 36 14.91 -12.33 -3.75
N THR A 37 14.56 -13.06 -2.69
CA THR A 37 13.26 -12.91 -2.03
C THR A 37 13.14 -11.56 -1.33
N ALA A 38 14.18 -11.10 -0.65
CA ALA A 38 14.24 -9.74 -0.09
C ALA A 38 14.08 -8.68 -1.19
N GLY A 39 14.78 -8.83 -2.33
CA GLY A 39 14.66 -7.91 -3.46
C GLY A 39 13.23 -7.82 -4.03
N ILE A 40 12.57 -8.97 -4.23
CA ILE A 40 11.19 -9.02 -4.73
C ILE A 40 10.22 -8.38 -3.73
N THR A 41 10.34 -8.68 -2.43
CA THR A 41 9.47 -8.08 -1.41
C THR A 41 9.63 -6.57 -1.33
N LEU A 42 10.87 -6.05 -1.48
CA LEU A 42 11.13 -4.61 -1.52
C LEU A 42 10.44 -3.94 -2.70
N LEU A 43 10.54 -4.52 -3.91
CA LEU A 43 9.88 -4.00 -5.10
C LEU A 43 8.35 -3.96 -4.94
N ILE A 44 7.78 -5.00 -4.32
CA ILE A 44 6.34 -5.08 -4.02
C ILE A 44 5.94 -3.95 -3.06
N VAL A 45 6.68 -3.74 -1.97
CA VAL A 45 6.41 -2.67 -1.00
C VAL A 45 6.52 -1.31 -1.66
N MET A 46 7.52 -1.09 -2.52
CA MET A 46 7.66 0.18 -3.27
C MET A 46 6.47 0.43 -4.21
N ALA A 47 5.99 -0.60 -4.92
CA ALA A 47 4.82 -0.49 -5.78
C ALA A 47 3.56 -0.13 -4.98
N MET A 48 3.37 -0.77 -3.82
CA MET A 48 2.29 -0.46 -2.88
C MET A 48 2.36 0.97 -2.36
N PHE A 49 3.56 1.45 -2.03
CA PHE A 49 3.76 2.82 -1.56
C PHE A 49 3.42 3.84 -2.63
N ARG A 50 3.78 3.57 -3.90
CA ARG A 50 3.39 4.44 -5.03
C ARG A 50 1.88 4.48 -5.21
N ALA A 51 1.20 3.33 -5.15
CA ALA A 51 -0.26 3.28 -5.21
C ALA A 51 -0.91 4.05 -4.04
N ALA A 52 -0.36 3.92 -2.84
CA ALA A 52 -0.83 4.66 -1.66
C ALA A 52 -0.66 6.17 -1.81
N VAL A 53 0.49 6.64 -2.31
CA VAL A 53 0.74 8.07 -2.56
C VAL A 53 -0.26 8.62 -3.56
N VAL A 54 -0.57 7.90 -4.64
CA VAL A 54 -1.60 8.33 -5.60
C VAL A 54 -2.96 8.48 -4.92
N SER A 55 -3.34 7.50 -4.08
CA SER A 55 -4.59 7.58 -3.29
C SER A 55 -4.60 8.79 -2.36
N ASP A 56 -3.50 9.08 -1.66
CA ASP A 56 -3.40 10.24 -0.77
C ASP A 56 -3.41 11.58 -1.55
N ARG A 57 -2.95 11.58 -2.80
CA ARG A 57 -3.03 12.76 -3.69
C ARG A 57 -4.47 13.01 -4.14
N CYS A 58 -5.23 11.96 -4.45
CA CYS A 58 -6.64 12.07 -4.81
C CYS A 58 -7.47 12.73 -3.68
N ASP A 59 -7.09 12.54 -2.42
CA ASP A 59 -7.74 13.19 -1.27
C ASP A 59 -7.57 14.70 -1.20
N ARG A 60 -6.50 15.23 -1.79
CA ARG A 60 -6.19 16.66 -1.74
C ARG A 60 -6.83 17.43 -2.89
N VAL A 61 -7.33 16.73 -3.91
CA VAL A 61 -7.96 17.34 -5.08
C VAL A 61 -9.18 18.20 -4.71
N PRO A 62 -10.14 17.74 -3.86
CA PRO A 62 -11.27 18.56 -3.45
C PRO A 62 -10.83 19.84 -2.72
N SER A 63 -9.84 19.75 -1.83
CA SER A 63 -9.31 20.91 -1.11
C SER A 63 -8.58 21.89 -2.01
N LEU A 64 -7.85 21.40 -3.03
CA LEU A 64 -7.18 22.24 -4.01
C LEU A 64 -8.20 23.00 -4.85
N ILE A 65 -9.22 22.29 -5.33
CA ILE A 65 -10.36 22.90 -6.03
C ILE A 65 -10.99 23.95 -5.14
N ASN A 66 -11.17 23.72 -3.85
CA ASN A 66 -11.73 24.66 -2.87
C ASN A 66 -10.81 25.83 -2.48
N SER A 67 -9.50 25.76 -2.77
CA SER A 67 -8.57 26.88 -2.56
C SER A 67 -8.43 27.86 -3.74
N MET A 68 -8.83 27.46 -4.96
CA MET A 68 -8.75 28.35 -6.14
C MET A 68 -9.84 29.43 -6.11
N SER A 69 -9.47 30.67 -5.77
CA SER A 69 -10.38 31.82 -5.86
C SER A 69 -10.47 32.31 -7.31
N PHE A 70 -11.62 32.13 -7.96
CA PHE A 70 -11.89 32.65 -9.30
C PHE A 70 -12.61 34.01 -9.29
N GLY A 71 -12.59 34.74 -8.16
CA GLY A 71 -13.14 36.09 -8.09
C GLY A 71 -14.66 36.22 -8.14
N LYS A 72 -15.40 35.10 -8.01
CA LYS A 72 -16.87 35.09 -7.84
C LYS A 72 -17.23 34.60 -6.44
N ASP A 73 -18.11 35.34 -5.79
CA ASP A 73 -18.69 34.98 -4.50
C ASP A 73 -19.60 33.76 -4.67
N MET A 74 -19.16 32.61 -4.16
CA MET A 74 -19.86 31.31 -4.14
C MET A 74 -20.32 30.75 -5.51
N ASP A 75 -19.44 30.00 -6.18
CA ASP A 75 -19.83 29.14 -7.31
C ASP A 75 -20.47 27.82 -6.80
N LEU A 76 -21.80 27.72 -6.91
CA LEU A 76 -22.57 26.50 -6.67
C LEU A 76 -22.06 25.31 -7.50
N GLU A 77 -21.64 25.54 -8.74
CA GLU A 77 -21.10 24.51 -9.63
C GLU A 77 -19.84 23.86 -9.05
N ARG A 78 -18.97 24.66 -8.42
CA ARG A 78 -17.74 24.18 -7.79
C ARG A 78 -18.05 23.30 -6.59
N GLN A 79 -19.06 23.65 -5.80
CA GLN A 79 -19.50 22.83 -4.67
C GLN A 79 -20.00 21.47 -5.16
N TYR A 80 -20.79 21.42 -6.25
CA TYR A 80 -21.22 20.16 -6.87
C TYR A 80 -20.04 19.31 -7.37
N VAL A 81 -19.03 19.92 -7.99
CA VAL A 81 -17.83 19.19 -8.45
C VAL A 81 -17.04 18.61 -7.26
N VAL A 82 -16.85 19.40 -6.20
CA VAL A 82 -16.17 18.95 -4.98
C VAL A 82 -16.93 17.81 -4.31
N GLU A 83 -18.25 17.93 -4.19
CA GLU A 83 -19.16 16.90 -3.67
C GLU A 83 -19.08 15.62 -4.51
N HIS A 84 -19.09 15.75 -5.84
CA HIS A 84 -19.00 14.64 -6.77
C HIS A 84 -17.65 13.91 -6.67
N ILE A 85 -16.53 14.63 -6.58
CA ILE A 85 -15.19 14.04 -6.39
C ILE A 85 -15.09 13.32 -5.04
N LYS A 86 -15.71 13.87 -3.99
CA LYS A 86 -15.75 13.26 -2.67
C LYS A 86 -16.59 11.98 -2.68
N ASN A 87 -17.73 11.98 -3.34
CA ASN A 87 -18.61 10.81 -3.46
C ASN A 87 -18.07 9.72 -4.39
N THR A 88 -17.28 10.08 -5.40
CA THR A 88 -16.62 9.09 -6.27
C THR A 88 -15.46 8.37 -5.60
N GLN A 89 -15.07 8.77 -4.38
CA GLN A 89 -14.07 8.08 -3.56
C GLN A 89 -12.79 7.77 -4.36
N ALA A 90 -12.26 8.73 -5.12
CA ALA A 90 -11.11 8.48 -6.00
C ALA A 90 -9.87 7.96 -5.24
N GLY A 91 -9.39 6.76 -5.60
CA GLY A 91 -8.23 6.12 -4.97
C GLY A 91 -8.16 4.63 -5.25
N PHE A 92 -7.10 3.97 -4.75
CA PHE A 92 -6.98 2.52 -4.78
C PHE A 92 -7.62 1.90 -3.53
N TYR A 93 -8.44 0.87 -3.72
CA TYR A 93 -9.14 0.13 -2.65
C TYR A 93 -8.84 -1.36 -2.74
N VAL A 94 -8.74 -2.02 -1.60
CA VAL A 94 -8.65 -3.47 -1.46
C VAL A 94 -9.75 -3.89 -0.48
N PHE A 95 -10.73 -4.67 -0.92
CA PHE A 95 -11.92 -5.06 -0.14
C PHE A 95 -12.61 -3.88 0.56
N ASP A 96 -12.92 -2.83 -0.20
CA ASP A 96 -13.52 -1.57 0.31
C ASP A 96 -12.66 -0.80 1.34
N VAL A 97 -11.45 -1.27 1.65
CA VAL A 97 -10.49 -0.54 2.45
C VAL A 97 -9.57 0.26 1.52
N ARG A 98 -9.55 1.57 1.71
CA ARG A 98 -8.67 2.47 0.95
C ARG A 98 -7.21 2.21 1.28
N VAL A 99 -6.37 2.11 0.25
CA VAL A 99 -4.92 2.00 0.41
C VAL A 99 -4.33 3.39 0.65
N SER A 100 -4.12 3.75 1.91
CA SER A 100 -3.38 4.97 2.31
C SER A 100 -1.96 4.63 2.76
N SER A 101 -1.04 5.60 2.69
CA SER A 101 0.36 5.40 3.09
C SER A 101 0.48 4.91 4.52
N HIS A 102 -0.42 5.34 5.41
CA HIS A 102 -0.47 4.88 6.80
C HIS A 102 -0.76 3.37 6.92
N ILE A 103 -1.69 2.85 6.13
CA ILE A 103 -2.07 1.43 6.14
C ILE A 103 -0.93 0.58 5.57
N VAL A 104 -0.30 1.02 4.47
CA VAL A 104 0.85 0.32 3.89
C VAL A 104 2.02 0.28 4.86
N LEU A 105 2.29 1.36 5.58
CA LEU A 105 3.38 1.42 6.56
C LEU A 105 3.10 0.53 7.78
N SER A 106 1.86 0.56 8.30
CA SER A 106 1.43 -0.32 9.41
C SER A 106 1.53 -1.80 9.03
N PHE A 107 1.14 -2.16 7.80
CA PHE A 107 1.27 -3.52 7.27
C PHE A 107 2.73 -3.93 7.13
N THR A 108 3.57 -3.07 6.54
CA THR A 108 5.01 -3.33 6.36
C THR A 108 5.70 -3.52 7.71
N TYR A 109 5.39 -2.67 8.69
CA TYR A 109 5.90 -2.80 10.06
C TYR A 109 5.50 -4.15 10.69
N SER A 110 4.23 -4.54 10.55
CA SER A 110 3.74 -5.83 11.05
C SER A 110 4.48 -7.02 10.43
N CYS A 111 4.77 -6.98 9.12
CA CYS A 111 5.57 -8.00 8.44
C CYS A 111 7.00 -8.07 8.98
N ILE A 112 7.67 -6.92 9.20
CA ILE A 112 9.03 -6.89 9.75
C ILE A 112 9.06 -7.48 11.18
N VAL A 113 8.09 -7.10 12.02
CA VAL A 113 7.98 -7.65 13.38
C VAL A 113 7.75 -9.16 13.34
N ALA A 114 6.90 -9.65 12.43
CA ALA A 114 6.66 -11.09 12.27
C ALA A 114 7.94 -11.83 11.84
N VAL A 115 8.70 -11.29 10.88
CA VAL A 115 10.00 -11.84 10.46
C VAL A 115 10.96 -11.90 11.65
N PHE A 116 11.10 -10.80 12.39
CA PHE A 116 12.01 -10.74 13.53
C PHE A 116 11.62 -11.72 14.64
N ALA A 117 10.34 -11.75 15.03
CA ALA A 117 9.82 -12.65 16.06
C ALA A 117 10.03 -14.13 15.70
N LEU A 118 9.87 -14.49 14.42
CA LEU A 118 10.11 -15.84 13.95
C LEU A 118 11.59 -16.18 13.88
N MET A 119 12.44 -15.26 13.42
CA MET A 119 13.90 -15.45 13.46
C MET A 119 14.41 -15.68 14.89
N THR A 120 13.91 -14.94 15.88
CA THR A 120 14.25 -15.15 17.30
C THR A 120 13.80 -16.50 17.84
N ARG A 121 12.78 -17.14 17.24
CA ARG A 121 12.32 -18.48 17.64
C ARG A 121 13.15 -19.60 17.01
N VAL A 122 13.76 -19.34 15.85
CA VAL A 122 14.52 -20.33 15.07
C VAL A 122 15.99 -20.39 15.50
N ILE A 123 16.57 -19.26 15.91
CA ILE A 123 17.93 -19.17 16.50
C ILE A 123 17.89 -19.64 17.95
#